data_AF-A0AAD5IVB7-F1
#
_entry.id   AF-A0AAD5IVB7-F1
#
_cell.length_a   1.000
_cell.length_b   1.000
_cell.length_c   1.000
_cell.angle_alpha   90.00
_cell.angle_beta   90.00
_cell.angle_gamma   90.00
#
_symmetry.space_group_name_H-M   'P 1'
#
loop_
_entity.id
_entity.type
_entity.pdbx_description
1 polymer ?
#
loop_
_entity_poly.entity_id
_entity_poly.type
_entity_poly.pdbx_seq_one_letter_code
_entity_poly.pdbx_strand_id
1 'polypeptide(L)'
;MEKRFKIYVYEEGELPLFHDGPCNDIYSLEGPLFRDLEFYNIYQTKDFDEALVFFLPFSAVKLVQYLYVPGDYKIPDIGRTVVDYIKTISIKYPFWNQSLGIDHFMLACHDWISKSILYSFRSSVVPILC
;
A
#
# COMPACT_ATOMS: atom_id res chain seq x y z
N MET A 1 2.44 -4.93 23.38
CA MET A 1 2.88 -5.41 22.04
C MET A 1 3.48 -4.27 21.21
N GLU A 2 3.02 -3.04 21.37
CA GLU A 2 3.40 -1.84 20.59
C GLU A 2 4.90 -1.53 20.54
N LYS A 3 5.69 -1.78 21.60
CA LYS A 3 7.14 -1.53 21.57
C LYS A 3 7.94 -2.49 20.68
N ARG A 4 7.38 -3.67 20.37
CA ARG A 4 8.06 -4.72 19.58
C ARG A 4 7.55 -4.83 18.15
N PHE A 5 6.34 -4.35 17.89
CA PHE A 5 5.78 -4.39 16.55
C PHE A 5 6.13 -3.10 15.82
N LYS A 6 6.99 -3.22 14.81
CA LYS A 6 7.49 -2.10 14.03
C LYS A 6 7.13 -2.28 12.57
N ILE A 7 6.61 -1.22 11.98
CA ILE A 7 6.22 -1.13 10.57
C ILE A 7 7.17 -0.17 9.89
N TYR A 8 7.77 -0.60 8.78
CA TYR A 8 8.45 0.32 7.88
C TYR A 8 7.45 0.85 6.87
N VAL A 9 7.39 2.17 6.69
CA VAL A 9 6.55 2.81 5.67
C VAL A 9 7.47 3.33 4.58
N TYR A 10 7.26 2.88 3.34
CA TYR A 10 7.98 3.42 2.18
C TYR A 10 7.70 4.90 2.02
N GLU A 11 8.69 5.68 1.60
CA GLU A 11 8.54 7.13 1.41
C GLU A 11 8.25 7.49 -0.05
N GLU A 12 8.32 6.50 -0.95
CA GLU A 12 8.01 6.67 -2.36
C GLU A 12 6.51 6.85 -2.56
N GLY A 13 6.19 7.69 -3.53
CA GLY A 13 4.83 7.97 -3.94
C GLY A 13 4.48 9.43 -3.72
N GLU A 14 3.63 9.96 -4.60
CA GLU A 14 3.22 11.36 -4.54
C GLU A 14 1.72 11.47 -4.24
N LEU A 15 1.36 12.52 -3.53
CA LEU A 15 -0.04 12.92 -3.39
C LEU A 15 -0.64 13.19 -4.78
N PRO A 16 -1.93 12.87 -5.00
CA PRO A 16 -2.90 12.39 -4.02
C PRO A 16 -3.00 10.86 -3.93
N LEU A 17 -2.16 10.10 -4.65
CA LEU A 17 -2.30 8.64 -4.78
C LEU A 17 -1.67 7.87 -3.60
N PHE A 18 -0.63 8.46 -3.01
CA PHE A 18 0.13 7.87 -1.91
C PHE A 18 0.08 8.77 -0.68
N HIS A 19 0.32 8.20 0.50
CA HIS A 19 0.43 8.91 1.78
C HIS A 19 -0.82 9.69 2.22
N ASP A 20 -1.95 9.45 1.57
CA ASP A 20 -3.24 10.04 1.91
C ASP A 20 -4.36 9.06 1.59
N GLY A 21 -5.41 9.09 2.40
CA GLY A 21 -6.56 8.20 2.27
C GLY A 21 -7.82 8.85 2.83
N PRO A 22 -9.00 8.48 2.32
CA PRO A 22 -10.27 8.96 2.86
C PRO A 22 -10.50 8.45 4.28
N CYS A 23 -11.25 9.23 5.06
CA CYS A 23 -11.68 8.86 6.42
C CYS A 23 -13.17 8.47 6.49
N ASN A 24 -13.84 8.27 5.36
CA ASN A 24 -15.30 8.17 5.28
C ASN A 24 -15.78 6.88 4.58
N ASP A 25 -17.06 6.58 4.76
CA ASP A 25 -17.78 5.47 4.13
C ASP A 25 -17.12 4.10 4.35
N ILE A 26 -17.23 3.22 3.36
CA ILE A 26 -16.65 1.87 3.35
C ILE A 26 -15.11 1.88 3.27
N TYR A 27 -14.48 3.05 3.20
CA TYR A 27 -13.03 3.23 3.10
C TYR A 27 -12.43 3.91 4.33
N SER A 28 -13.19 3.93 5.43
CA SER A 28 -12.91 4.73 6.63
C SER A 28 -11.62 4.36 7.37
N LEU A 29 -10.96 3.26 7.04
CA LEU A 29 -9.70 2.84 7.67
C LEU A 29 -8.44 3.36 6.96
N GLU A 30 -8.50 3.79 5.70
CA GLU A 30 -7.30 4.26 4.98
C GLU A 30 -6.72 5.52 5.63
N GLY A 31 -7.51 6.58 5.79
CA GLY A 31 -7.05 7.84 6.38
C GLY A 31 -6.54 7.71 7.81
N PRO A 32 -7.25 7.04 8.74
CA PRO A 32 -6.74 6.79 10.08
C PRO A 32 -5.44 5.99 10.11
N LEU A 33 -5.28 4.97 9.26
CA LEU A 33 -4.04 4.20 9.18
C LEU A 33 -2.85 5.08 8.78
N PHE A 34 -3.01 5.89 7.72
CA PHE A 34 -1.96 6.85 7.32
C PHE A 34 -1.61 7.81 8.45
N ARG A 35 -2.63 8.35 9.15
CA ARG A 35 -2.41 9.24 10.29
C ARG A 35 -1.65 8.56 11.43
N ASP A 36 -2.02 7.32 11.78
CA ASP A 36 -1.39 6.59 12.88
C ASP A 36 0.06 6.19 12.54
N LEU A 37 0.32 5.83 11.29
CA LEU A 37 1.64 5.40 10.83
C LEU A 37 2.59 6.55 10.51
N GLU A 38 2.11 7.68 9.98
CA GLU A 38 2.96 8.76 9.48
C GLU A 38 2.95 10.03 10.35
N PHE A 39 1.84 10.31 11.03
CA PHE A 39 1.74 11.49 11.90
C PHE A 39 2.06 11.17 13.35
N TYR A 40 1.43 10.12 13.90
CA TYR A 40 1.66 9.73 15.30
C TYR A 40 2.88 8.81 15.47
N ASN A 41 3.35 8.16 14.40
CA ASN A 41 4.55 7.31 14.37
C ASN A 41 4.61 6.27 15.50
N ILE A 42 3.45 5.79 15.97
CA ILE A 42 3.36 4.91 17.15
C ILE A 42 4.06 3.57 16.85
N TYR A 43 3.90 3.08 15.61
CA TYR A 43 4.43 1.80 15.14
C TYR A 43 5.55 1.96 14.10
N GLN A 44 5.81 3.17 13.63
CA GLN A 44 6.75 3.40 12.54
C GLN A 44 8.19 3.15 13.01
N THR A 45 9.00 2.56 12.13
CA THR A 45 10.46 2.60 12.20
C THR A 45 11.03 3.08 10.87
N LYS A 46 12.20 3.72 10.94
CA LYS A 46 13.02 4.08 9.77
C LYS A 46 14.17 3.09 9.55
N ASP A 47 14.38 2.19 10.50
CA ASP A 47 15.34 1.10 10.41
C ASP A 47 14.63 -0.16 9.86
N PHE A 48 15.12 -0.66 8.73
CA PHE A 48 14.58 -1.85 8.09
C PHE A 48 14.84 -3.12 8.91
N ASP A 49 15.94 -3.18 9.65
CA ASP A 49 16.31 -4.36 10.45
C ASP A 49 15.41 -4.52 11.69
N GLU A 50 14.77 -3.44 12.13
CA GLU A 50 13.79 -3.47 13.21
C GLU A 50 12.36 -3.77 12.73
N ALA A 51 12.09 -3.62 11.43
CA ALA A 51 10.75 -3.75 10.88
C ALA A 51 10.32 -5.22 10.76
N LEU A 52 9.09 -5.52 11.16
CA LEU A 52 8.50 -6.85 10.99
C LEU A 52 7.67 -6.96 9.72
N VAL A 53 7.10 -5.83 9.29
CA VAL A 53 6.26 -5.73 8.10
C VAL A 53 6.50 -4.38 7.42
N PHE A 54 6.25 -4.35 6.12
CA PHE A 54 6.51 -3.21 5.26
C PHE A 54 5.20 -2.73 4.64
N PHE A 55 4.82 -1.48 4.90
CA PHE A 55 3.58 -0.90 4.42
C PHE A 55 3.79 -0.16 3.09
N LEU A 56 2.98 -0.50 2.09
CA LEU A 56 2.89 0.19 0.81
C LEU A 56 1.84 1.31 0.91
N PRO A 57 2.25 2.59 0.92
CA PRO A 57 1.40 3.71 1.31
C PRO A 57 0.51 4.24 0.19
N PHE A 58 -0.03 3.41 -0.71
CA PHE A 58 -1.01 3.88 -1.70
C PHE A 58 -2.44 3.73 -1.20
N SER A 59 -3.31 4.68 -1.58
CA SER A 59 -4.73 4.58 -1.34
C SER A 59 -5.43 3.90 -2.51
N ALA A 60 -6.09 2.78 -2.23
CA ALA A 60 -6.91 2.07 -3.20
C ALA A 60 -8.02 2.99 -3.72
N VAL A 61 -8.60 3.82 -2.85
CA VAL A 61 -9.64 4.78 -3.22
C VAL A 61 -9.12 5.86 -4.16
N LYS A 62 -7.97 6.46 -3.86
CA LYS A 62 -7.40 7.52 -4.70
C LYS A 62 -7.00 6.97 -6.07
N LEU A 63 -6.43 5.77 -6.11
CA LEU A 63 -6.16 5.08 -7.38
C LEU A 63 -7.44 4.92 -8.21
N VAL A 64 -8.56 4.51 -7.59
CA VAL A 64 -9.85 4.44 -8.30
C VAL A 64 -10.32 5.84 -8.70
N GLN A 65 -10.36 6.81 -7.80
CA GLN A 65 -10.88 8.15 -8.07
C GLN A 65 -10.16 8.86 -9.22
N TYR A 66 -8.84 8.68 -9.34
CA TYR A 66 -8.02 9.41 -10.30
C TYR A 66 -7.69 8.62 -11.57
N LEU A 67 -7.67 7.28 -11.52
CA LEU A 67 -7.25 6.44 -12.64
C LEU A 67 -8.36 5.56 -13.22
N TYR A 68 -9.50 5.41 -12.54
CA TYR A 68 -10.62 4.64 -13.10
C TYR A 68 -11.38 5.45 -14.16
N VAL A 69 -11.51 4.87 -15.35
CA VAL A 69 -12.33 5.42 -16.43
C VAL A 69 -13.68 4.70 -16.46
N PRO A 70 -14.81 5.40 -16.23
CA PRO A 70 -16.13 4.77 -16.26
C PRO A 70 -16.42 4.09 -17.60
N GLY A 71 -16.84 2.82 -17.55
CA GLY A 71 -17.18 2.04 -18.73
C GLY A 71 -16.01 1.25 -19.33
N ASP A 72 -14.78 1.42 -18.82
CA ASP A 72 -13.68 0.52 -19.10
C ASP A 72 -13.63 -0.58 -18.02
N TYR A 73 -13.97 -1.81 -18.43
CA TYR A 73 -13.89 -2.98 -17.55
C TYR A 73 -12.46 -3.42 -17.28
N LYS A 74 -11.49 -2.88 -18.02
CA LYS A 74 -10.08 -3.10 -17.76
C LYS A 74 -9.64 -1.97 -16.86
N ILE A 75 -8.94 -2.33 -15.79
CA ILE A 75 -8.34 -1.39 -14.85
C ILE A 75 -6.80 -1.41 -15.05
N PRO A 76 -6.29 -1.26 -16.29
CA PRO A 76 -4.87 -1.45 -16.55
C PRO A 76 -4.04 -0.36 -15.89
N ASP A 77 -4.57 0.85 -15.76
CA ASP A 77 -3.79 1.99 -15.29
C ASP A 77 -3.57 1.94 -13.77
N ILE A 78 -4.56 1.50 -12.98
CA ILE A 78 -4.35 1.22 -11.54
C ILE A 78 -3.31 0.10 -11.37
N GLY A 79 -3.48 -1.00 -12.10
CA GLY A 79 -2.55 -2.13 -12.05
C GLY A 79 -1.13 -1.73 -12.42
N ARG A 80 -0.96 -0.94 -13.49
CA ARG A 80 0.33 -0.41 -13.95
C ARG A 80 0.97 0.51 -12.92
N THR A 81 0.22 1.46 -12.36
CA THR A 81 0.74 2.36 -11.32
C THR A 81 1.27 1.58 -10.13
N VAL A 82 0.54 0.56 -9.67
CA VAL A 82 1.00 -0.30 -8.56
C VAL A 82 2.21 -1.14 -8.97
N VAL A 83 2.23 -1.71 -10.19
CA VAL A 83 3.37 -2.48 -10.71
C VAL A 83 4.64 -1.62 -10.78
N ASP A 84 4.52 -0.42 -11.33
CA ASP A 84 5.65 0.50 -11.51
C ASP A 84 6.17 1.00 -10.15
N TYR A 85 5.25 1.25 -9.21
CA TYR A 85 5.59 1.55 -7.82
C TYR A 85 6.42 0.42 -7.20
N ILE A 86 5.93 -0.81 -7.29
CA ILE A 86 6.60 -1.95 -6.66
C ILE A 86 7.93 -2.28 -7.35
N LYS A 87 8.01 -2.09 -8.66
CA LYS A 87 9.27 -2.20 -9.39
C LYS A 87 10.28 -1.16 -8.91
N THR A 88 9.84 0.07 -8.63
CA THR A 88 10.70 1.14 -8.12
C THR A 88 11.24 0.79 -6.74
N ILE A 89 10.38 0.40 -5.79
CA ILE A 89 10.82 0.04 -4.43
C ILE A 89 11.69 -1.23 -4.43
N SER A 90 11.36 -2.26 -5.22
CA SER A 90 12.14 -3.50 -5.25
C SER A 90 13.56 -3.31 -5.83
N ILE A 91 13.75 -2.33 -6.71
CA ILE A 91 15.07 -1.95 -7.21
C ILE A 91 15.82 -1.10 -6.18
N LYS A 92 15.14 -0.15 -5.52
CA LYS A 92 15.75 0.76 -4.55
C LYS A 92 16.13 0.07 -3.24
N TYR A 93 15.37 -0.95 -2.84
CA TYR A 93 15.45 -1.58 -1.53
C TYR A 93 15.77 -3.08 -1.64
N PRO A 94 17.05 -3.48 -1.48
CA PRO A 94 17.48 -4.87 -1.65
C PRO A 94 16.77 -5.89 -0.75
N PHE A 95 16.27 -5.46 0.41
CA PHE A 95 15.55 -6.34 1.35
C PHE A 95 14.19 -6.81 0.82
N TRP A 96 13.61 -6.14 -0.19
CA TRP A 96 12.41 -6.62 -0.89
C TRP A 96 12.56 -8.08 -1.34
N ASN A 97 13.76 -8.47 -1.78
CA ASN A 97 14.05 -9.80 -2.30
C ASN A 97 14.26 -10.85 -1.20
N GLN A 98 14.34 -10.47 0.08
CA GLN A 98 14.53 -11.43 1.17
C GLN A 98 13.25 -12.23 1.43
N SER A 99 12.10 -11.56 1.45
CA SER A 99 10.79 -12.17 1.62
C SER A 99 10.05 -12.40 0.31
N LEU A 100 10.59 -11.89 -0.81
CA LEU A 100 9.92 -11.80 -2.10
C LEU A 100 8.56 -11.10 -2.03
N GLY A 101 8.40 -10.15 -1.10
CA GLY A 101 7.17 -9.36 -0.95
C GLY A 101 6.16 -9.92 0.05
N ILE A 102 6.43 -11.02 0.76
CA ILE A 102 5.44 -11.67 1.67
C ILE A 102 5.18 -10.86 2.94
N ASP A 103 6.18 -10.12 3.42
CA ASP A 103 6.08 -9.23 4.58
C ASP A 103 5.66 -7.80 4.19
N HIS A 104 5.38 -7.58 2.90
CA HIS A 104 4.82 -6.34 2.36
C HIS A 104 3.31 -6.40 2.33
N PHE A 105 2.67 -5.35 2.84
CA PHE A 105 1.22 -5.27 2.85
C PHE A 105 0.73 -3.93 2.34
N MET A 106 -0.49 -3.96 1.79
CA MET A 106 -1.26 -2.79 1.38
C MET A 106 -2.63 -2.86 2.05
N LEU A 107 -3.22 -1.70 2.31
CA LEU A 107 -4.60 -1.63 2.75
C LEU A 107 -5.51 -1.53 1.52
N ALA A 108 -6.55 -2.36 1.48
CA ALA A 108 -7.54 -2.33 0.42
C ALA A 108 -8.92 -2.54 1.03
N CYS A 109 -9.69 -1.48 1.25
CA CYS A 109 -10.99 -1.60 1.90
C CYS A 109 -12.12 -2.18 1.01
N HIS A 110 -11.81 -2.65 -0.21
CA HIS A 110 -12.80 -3.32 -1.05
C HIS A 110 -12.18 -4.42 -1.92
N ASP A 111 -12.86 -5.56 -1.98
CA ASP A 111 -12.39 -6.79 -2.63
C ASP A 111 -12.10 -6.66 -4.13
N TRP A 112 -12.85 -5.85 -4.89
CA TRP A 112 -12.58 -5.67 -6.32
C TRP A 112 -11.25 -4.97 -6.58
N ILE A 113 -10.82 -4.06 -5.69
CA ILE A 113 -9.52 -3.38 -5.82
C ILE A 113 -8.41 -4.37 -5.51
N SER A 114 -8.53 -5.13 -4.41
CA SER A 114 -7.61 -6.21 -4.08
C SER A 114 -7.48 -7.21 -5.23
N LYS A 115 -8.60 -7.63 -5.83
CA LYS A 115 -8.61 -8.55 -6.99
C LYS A 115 -7.95 -7.94 -8.21
N SER A 116 -8.17 -6.66 -8.50
CA SER A 116 -7.63 -5.97 -9.68
C SER A 116 -6.11 -5.79 -9.57
N ILE A 117 -5.65 -5.45 -8.37
CA ILE A 117 -4.21 -5.36 -8.06
C ILE A 117 -3.60 -6.76 -8.12
N LEU A 118 -4.16 -7.76 -7.42
CA LEU A 118 -3.66 -9.15 -7.45
C LEU A 118 -3.68 -9.76 -8.87
N TYR A 119 -4.66 -9.43 -9.71
CA TYR A 119 -4.69 -9.93 -11.09
C TYR A 119 -3.56 -9.34 -11.94
N SER A 120 -3.25 -8.07 -11.69
CA SER A 120 -2.12 -7.37 -12.33
C SER A 120 -0.78 -7.79 -11.73
N PHE A 121 -0.80 -8.35 -10.51
CA PHE A 121 0.37 -8.56 -9.68
C PHE A 121 0.54 -10.03 -9.29
N ARG A 122 1.50 -10.72 -9.92
CA ARG A 122 1.96 -12.07 -9.52
C ARG A 122 2.95 -12.06 -8.34
N SER A 123 2.90 -11.04 -7.49
CA SER A 123 3.80 -10.95 -6.33
C SER A 123 3.09 -11.34 -5.04
N SER A 124 3.90 -11.60 -4.01
CA SER A 124 3.46 -12.13 -2.73
C SER A 124 2.91 -11.08 -1.75
N VAL A 125 2.64 -9.84 -2.21
CA VAL A 125 2.15 -8.74 -1.36
C VAL A 125 0.80 -9.10 -0.76
N VAL A 126 0.64 -8.85 0.54
CA VAL A 126 -0.56 -9.20 1.31
C VAL A 126 -1.57 -8.05 1.27
N PRO A 127 -2.75 -8.21 0.65
CA PRO A 127 -3.85 -7.26 0.81
C PRO A 127 -4.50 -7.44 2.17
N ILE A 128 -4.57 -6.37 2.96
CA ILE A 128 -5.39 -6.31 4.17
C ILE A 128 -6.73 -5.69 3.79
N LEU A 129 -7.80 -6.47 3.94
CA LEU A 129 -9.16 -5.98 3.74
C LEU A 129 -9.64 -5.26 5.02
N CYS A 130 -10.24 -4.09 4.83
CA CYS A 130 -11.17 -3.50 5.79
C CYS A 130 -12.48 -4.32 5.75
#